data_AF-A0A7R9IMX8-F1
#
_entry.id   AF-A0A7R9IMX8-F1
#
_cell.length_a   1.000
_cell.length_b   1.000
_cell.length_c   1.000
_cell.angle_alpha   90.00
_cell.angle_beta   90.00
_cell.angle_gamma   90.00
#
_symmetry.space_group_name_H-M   'P 1'
#
loop_
_entity.id
_entity.type
_entity.pdbx_description
1 polymer ?
#
loop_
_entity_poly.entity_id
_entity_poly.type
_entity_poly.pdbx_seq_one_letter_code
_entity_poly.pdbx_strand_id
1 'polypeptide(L)'
;MLACEAIHLARDFGYVCETEFPARQVAEYLSRQHTDPSESYRRKELIHATKQITKELMDLLNQDRSPLCNTRPQHILDPSIQRHLTHFSLISHGFGSPAIVAALTAIQNFLTESLKHLDKMYPSGNNGGAHISVSSSQQQGGMDTKPKDLGDLKK
;
A
#
# COMPACT_ATOMS: atom_id res chain seq x y z
N MET A 1 -13.86 32.70 18.69
CA MET A 1 -12.44 32.57 19.05
C MET A 1 -12.07 31.10 19.30
N LEU A 2 -12.86 30.32 20.07
CA LEU A 2 -12.57 28.90 20.35
C LEU A 2 -12.54 27.95 19.11
N ALA A 3 -13.35 28.18 18.09
CA ALA A 3 -13.38 27.31 16.90
C ALA A 3 -12.10 27.38 16.04
N CYS A 4 -11.36 28.49 16.05
CA CYS A 4 -10.12 28.60 15.27
C CYS A 4 -8.98 27.78 15.88
N GLU A 5 -8.94 27.62 17.19
CA GLU A 5 -7.92 26.84 17.88
C GLU A 5 -8.08 25.34 17.61
N ALA A 6 -9.32 24.84 17.62
CA ALA A 6 -9.63 23.46 17.24
C ALA A 6 -9.26 23.15 15.78
N ILE A 7 -9.44 24.12 14.87
CA ILE A 7 -9.03 23.99 13.46
C ILE A 7 -7.50 23.93 13.35
N HIS A 8 -6.78 24.78 14.10
CA HIS A 8 -5.32 24.73 14.13
C HIS A 8 -4.83 23.39 14.68
N LEU A 9 -5.43 22.90 15.77
CA LEU A 9 -5.10 21.61 16.35
C LEU A 9 -5.33 20.46 15.36
N ALA A 10 -6.42 20.49 14.59
CA ALA A 10 -6.69 19.50 13.55
C ALA A 10 -5.62 19.50 12.46
N ARG A 11 -5.20 20.69 12.03
CA ARG A 11 -4.15 20.84 11.02
C ARG A 11 -2.79 20.34 11.56
N ASP A 12 -2.44 20.74 12.78
CA ASP A 12 -1.17 20.36 13.40
C ASP A 12 -1.13 18.85 13.68
N PHE A 13 -2.26 18.26 14.11
CA PHE A 13 -2.42 16.81 14.23
C PHE A 13 -2.29 16.10 12.88
N GLY A 14 -2.91 16.65 11.83
CA GLY A 14 -2.76 16.18 10.45
C GLY A 14 -1.30 16.13 10.01
N TYR A 15 -0.56 17.21 10.23
CA TYR A 15 0.87 17.28 9.95
C TYR A 15 1.66 16.21 10.70
N VAL A 16 1.47 16.08 12.02
CA VAL A 16 2.15 15.08 12.85
C VAL A 16 1.83 13.65 12.38
N CYS A 17 0.58 13.36 12.03
CA CYS A 17 0.17 12.07 11.48
C CYS A 17 0.84 11.74 10.14
N GLU A 18 1.16 12.76 9.34
CA GLU A 18 1.77 12.57 8.02
C GLU A 18 3.30 12.50 8.09
N THR A 19 3.94 13.36 8.88
CA THR A 19 5.41 13.52 8.88
C THR A 19 6.11 12.81 10.03
N GLU A 20 5.51 12.80 11.22
CA GLU A 20 6.17 12.32 12.44
C GLU A 20 5.78 10.88 12.78
N PHE A 21 4.60 10.42 12.34
CA PHE A 21 4.15 9.07 12.65
C PHE A 21 5.10 8.02 12.03
N PRO A 22 5.67 7.10 12.83
CA PRO A 22 6.72 6.17 12.38
C PRO A 22 6.13 4.95 11.64
N ALA A 23 5.34 5.20 10.59
CA ALA A 23 4.59 4.20 9.83
C ALA A 23 5.46 3.03 9.38
N ARG A 24 6.67 3.32 8.89
CA ARG A 24 7.62 2.31 8.40
C ARG A 24 8.12 1.42 9.52
N GLN A 25 8.60 1.99 10.62
CA GLN A 25 9.16 1.24 11.74
C GLN A 25 8.09 0.35 12.39
N VAL A 26 6.85 0.85 12.50
CA VAL A 26 5.71 0.08 13.01
C VAL A 26 5.36 -1.07 12.06
N ALA A 27 5.33 -0.82 10.74
CA ALA A 27 5.10 -1.85 9.73
C ALA A 27 6.15 -2.96 9.76
N GLU A 28 7.43 -2.59 9.84
CA GLU A 28 8.54 -3.54 9.95
C GLU A 28 8.46 -4.35 11.26
N TYR A 29 8.13 -3.72 12.38
CA TYR A 29 8.01 -4.39 13.67
C TYR A 29 6.88 -5.42 13.67
N LEU A 30 5.68 -5.05 13.22
CA LEU A 30 4.52 -5.94 13.22
C LEU A 30 4.61 -7.05 12.18
N SER A 31 5.30 -6.83 11.06
CA SER A 31 5.45 -7.85 10.01
C SER A 31 6.34 -9.02 10.44
N ARG A 32 7.23 -8.82 11.42
CA ARG A 32 8.08 -9.90 11.98
C ARG A 32 7.28 -11.02 12.65
N GLN A 33 6.03 -10.77 13.03
CA GLN A 33 5.16 -11.80 13.60
C GLN A 33 4.55 -12.74 12.54
N HIS A 34 4.74 -12.42 11.25
CA HIS A 34 4.12 -13.13 10.13
C HIS A 34 5.20 -13.65 9.16
N THR A 35 5.92 -14.67 9.59
CA THR A 35 7.09 -15.26 8.90
C THR A 35 6.75 -16.44 8.00
N ASP A 36 5.48 -16.82 7.88
CA ASP A 36 5.07 -17.91 7.00
C ASP A 36 4.78 -17.40 5.58
N PRO A 37 5.49 -17.88 4.54
CA PRO A 37 5.20 -17.54 3.15
C PRO A 37 3.77 -17.84 2.72
N SER A 38 3.13 -18.88 3.27
CA SER A 38 1.76 -19.27 2.91
C SER A 38 0.71 -18.25 3.37
N GLU A 39 0.94 -17.61 4.52
CA GLU A 39 0.08 -16.57 5.07
C GLU A 39 0.35 -15.18 4.46
N SER A 40 1.46 -15.02 3.72
CA SER A 40 1.85 -13.74 3.13
C SER A 40 0.83 -13.21 2.12
N TYR A 41 0.27 -14.10 1.30
CA TYR A 41 -0.73 -13.75 0.29
C TYR A 41 -2.03 -13.26 0.94
N ARG A 42 -2.59 -14.07 1.86
CA ARG A 42 -3.76 -13.70 2.65
C ARG A 42 -3.56 -12.39 3.41
N ARG A 43 -2.37 -12.16 3.96
CA ARG A 43 -2.05 -10.90 4.66
C ARG A 43 -2.06 -9.71 3.71
N LYS A 44 -1.50 -9.83 2.50
CA LYS A 44 -1.58 -8.75 1.49
C LYS A 44 -3.04 -8.44 1.13
N GLU A 45 -3.87 -9.45 0.92
CA GLU A 45 -5.31 -9.26 0.64
C GLU A 45 -6.01 -8.51 1.78
N LEU A 46 -5.78 -8.91 3.03
CA LEU A 46 -6.35 -8.22 4.20
C LEU A 46 -5.90 -6.76 4.30
N ILE A 47 -4.63 -6.48 4.00
CA ILE A 47 -4.12 -5.10 3.99
C ILE A 47 -4.80 -4.29 2.88
N HIS A 48 -4.94 -4.84 1.67
CA HIS A 48 -5.65 -4.16 0.57
C HIS A 48 -7.11 -3.88 0.91
N ALA A 49 -7.83 -4.86 1.45
CA ALA A 49 -9.21 -4.69 1.88
C ALA A 49 -9.34 -3.60 2.95
N THR A 50 -8.43 -3.60 3.94
CA THR A 50 -8.40 -2.57 4.98
C THR A 50 -8.17 -1.18 4.37
N LYS A 51 -7.21 -1.05 3.44
CA LYS A 51 -6.92 0.23 2.75
C LYS A 51 -8.12 0.78 1.99
N GLN A 52 -8.94 -0.10 1.43
CA GLN A 52 -10.14 0.29 0.70
C GLN A 52 -11.20 0.85 1.66
N ILE A 53 -11.54 0.11 2.71
CA ILE A 53 -12.57 0.52 3.68
C ILE A 53 -12.19 1.83 4.39
N THR A 54 -10.93 1.98 4.78
CA THR A 54 -10.46 3.23 5.39
C THR A 54 -10.54 4.41 4.41
N LYS A 55 -10.24 4.19 3.12
CA LYS A 55 -10.35 5.23 2.09
C LYS A 55 -11.79 5.67 1.85
N GLU A 56 -12.74 4.73 1.82
CA GLU A 56 -14.18 5.02 1.67
C GLU A 56 -14.66 5.93 2.82
N LEU A 57 -14.28 5.62 4.05
CA LEU A 57 -14.60 6.47 5.21
C LEU A 57 -13.94 7.85 5.13
N MET A 58 -12.66 7.92 4.76
CA MET A 58 -11.97 9.20 4.54
C MET A 58 -12.69 10.05 3.49
N ASP A 59 -13.12 9.45 2.38
CA ASP A 59 -13.79 10.16 1.29
C ASP A 59 -15.15 10.70 1.69
N LEU A 60 -15.91 9.95 2.50
CA LEU A 60 -17.15 10.43 3.09
C LEU A 60 -16.90 11.60 4.05
N LEU A 61 -15.90 11.50 4.94
CA LEU A 61 -15.56 12.57 5.88
C LEU A 61 -15.02 13.83 5.18
N ASN A 62 -14.28 13.68 4.08
CA ASN A 62 -13.81 14.80 3.26
C ASN A 62 -14.95 15.51 2.49
N GLN A 63 -16.08 14.84 2.31
CA GLN A 63 -17.30 15.41 1.77
C GLN A 63 -18.18 16.08 2.84
N ASP A 64 -17.81 15.99 4.12
CA ASP A 64 -18.51 16.70 5.18
C ASP A 64 -18.47 18.21 4.91
N ARG A 65 -19.66 18.82 4.82
CA ARG A 65 -19.87 20.25 4.62
C ARG A 65 -20.59 20.89 5.81
N SER A 66 -20.40 20.33 7.00
CA SER A 66 -20.90 20.89 8.24
C SER A 66 -20.49 22.36 8.37
N PRO A 67 -21.42 23.28 8.69
CA PRO A 67 -21.13 24.71 8.71
C PRO A 67 -20.16 25.04 9.86
N LEU A 68 -18.87 25.15 9.52
CA LEU A 68 -17.82 25.60 10.42
C LEU A 68 -17.48 27.06 10.07
N CYS A 69 -17.51 27.95 11.07
CA CYS A 69 -17.09 29.34 10.94
C CYS A 69 -17.80 30.14 9.82
N ASN A 70 -19.13 30.21 9.87
CA ASN A 70 -19.98 31.08 9.03
C ASN A 70 -19.99 30.75 7.52
N THR A 71 -19.39 29.63 7.10
CA THR A 71 -19.53 29.08 5.75
C THR A 71 -20.74 28.15 5.70
N ARG A 72 -21.55 28.24 4.64
CA ARG A 72 -22.67 27.32 4.37
C ARG A 72 -22.47 26.72 2.97
N PRO A 73 -21.58 25.72 2.84
CA PRO A 73 -21.40 25.06 1.56
C PRO A 73 -22.70 24.35 1.17
N GLN A 74 -22.98 24.23 -0.13
CA GLN A 74 -24.09 23.40 -0.60
C GLN A 74 -23.91 21.96 -0.11
N HIS A 75 -24.96 21.37 0.44
CA HIS A 75 -24.91 20.01 0.96
C HIS A 75 -24.74 19.02 -0.21
N ILE A 76 -23.70 18.20 -0.16
CA ILE A 76 -23.39 17.17 -1.17
C ILE A 76 -23.85 15.79 -0.69
N LEU A 77 -23.81 15.56 0.63
CA LEU A 77 -24.21 14.31 1.26
C LEU A 77 -25.72 14.23 1.48
N ASP A 78 -26.22 12.99 1.63
CA ASP A 78 -27.59 12.73 2.06
C ASP A 78 -27.91 13.49 3.36
N PRO A 79 -29.07 14.18 3.48
CA PRO A 79 -29.42 14.97 4.66
C PRO A 79 -29.40 14.18 5.97
N SER A 80 -29.68 12.87 5.95
CA SER A 80 -29.63 12.02 7.13
C SER A 80 -28.20 11.84 7.63
N ILE A 81 -27.22 11.65 6.73
CA ILE A 81 -25.80 11.51 7.09
C ILE A 81 -25.23 12.87 7.51
N GLN A 82 -25.50 13.93 6.75
CA GLN A 82 -25.00 15.27 7.04
C GLN A 82 -25.44 15.76 8.43
N ARG A 83 -26.65 15.41 8.88
CA ARG A 83 -27.14 15.73 10.24
C ARG A 83 -26.24 15.13 11.33
N HIS A 84 -25.87 13.87 11.20
CA HIS A 84 -25.01 13.19 12.19
C HIS A 84 -23.59 13.77 12.20
N LEU A 85 -23.02 14.04 11.03
CA LEU A 85 -21.70 14.66 10.89
C LEU A 85 -21.70 16.10 11.44
N THR A 86 -22.78 16.85 11.23
CA THR A 86 -22.93 18.20 11.78
C THR A 86 -22.99 18.17 13.30
N HIS A 87 -23.76 17.25 13.88
CA HIS A 87 -23.82 17.09 15.32
C HIS A 87 -22.45 16.73 15.92
N PHE A 88 -21.74 15.79 15.28
CA PHE A 88 -20.37 15.43 15.68
C PHE A 88 -19.40 16.61 15.56
N SER A 89 -19.47 17.38 14.47
CA SER A 89 -18.67 18.60 14.27
C SER A 89 -18.95 19.65 15.34
N LEU A 90 -20.21 19.84 15.75
CA LEU A 90 -20.57 20.79 16.81
C LEU A 90 -20.01 20.36 18.18
N ILE A 91 -20.12 19.09 18.53
CA ILE A 91 -19.61 18.54 19.82
C ILE A 91 -18.08 18.54 19.85
N SER A 92 -17.43 18.18 18.74
CA SER A 92 -15.96 18.14 18.62
C SER A 92 -15.33 19.50 18.29
N HIS A 93 -16.13 20.59 18.29
CA HIS A 93 -15.70 21.93 17.93
C HIS A 93 -15.01 22.02 16.55
N GLY A 94 -15.39 21.16 15.60
CA GLY A 94 -14.85 21.11 14.24
C GLY A 94 -13.50 20.39 14.11
N PHE A 95 -12.91 19.92 15.21
CA PHE A 95 -11.67 19.14 15.19
C PHE A 95 -11.90 17.68 14.76
N GLY A 96 -13.05 17.09 15.10
CA GLY A 96 -13.26 15.64 15.04
C GLY A 96 -13.11 15.03 13.65
N SER A 97 -13.88 15.50 12.65
CA SER A 97 -13.84 14.91 11.30
C SER A 97 -12.44 15.03 10.67
N PRO A 98 -11.77 16.21 10.69
CA PRO A 98 -10.38 16.33 10.25
C PRO A 98 -9.39 15.43 11.00
N ALA A 99 -9.55 15.27 12.31
CA ALA A 99 -8.67 14.42 13.11
C ALA A 99 -8.82 12.94 12.74
N ILE A 100 -10.05 12.47 12.49
CA ILE A 100 -10.28 11.10 12.01
C ILE A 100 -9.64 10.90 10.64
N VAL A 101 -9.79 11.85 9.71
CA VAL A 101 -9.14 11.80 8.40
C VAL A 101 -7.62 11.74 8.54
N ALA A 102 -7.02 12.59 9.39
CA ALA A 102 -5.59 12.57 9.68
C ALA A 102 -5.10 11.23 10.21
N ALA A 103 -5.80 10.65 11.20
CA ALA A 103 -5.48 9.35 11.75
C ALA A 103 -5.58 8.24 10.68
N LEU A 104 -6.61 8.29 9.83
CA LEU A 104 -6.76 7.34 8.73
C LEU A 104 -5.65 7.51 7.68
N THR A 105 -5.17 8.72 7.41
CA THR A 105 -3.98 8.95 6.57
C THR A 105 -2.73 8.27 7.16
N ALA A 106 -2.49 8.40 8.46
CA ALA A 106 -1.38 7.70 9.12
C ALA A 106 -1.50 6.18 8.99
N ILE A 107 -2.72 5.64 9.13
CA ILE A 107 -3.02 4.22 8.92
C ILE A 107 -2.76 3.83 7.46
N GLN A 108 -3.19 4.63 6.48
CA GLN A 108 -2.93 4.36 5.06
C GLN A 108 -1.44 4.30 4.75
N ASN A 109 -0.64 5.17 5.36
CA ASN A 109 0.81 5.17 5.24
C ASN A 109 1.40 3.89 5.85
N PHE A 110 0.98 3.51 7.06
CA PHE A 110 1.38 2.25 7.70
C PHE A 110 1.04 1.01 6.86
N LEU A 111 -0.17 0.93 6.32
CA LEU A 111 -0.62 -0.19 5.48
C LEU A 111 0.20 -0.25 4.19
N THR A 112 0.55 0.91 3.62
CA THR A 112 1.42 1.00 2.44
C THR A 112 2.84 0.51 2.74
N GLU A 113 3.43 0.92 3.86
CA GLU A 113 4.75 0.42 4.27
C GLU A 113 4.73 -1.07 4.59
N SER A 114 3.62 -1.59 5.14
CA SER A 114 3.43 -3.02 5.40
C SER A 114 3.45 -3.84 4.11
N LEU A 115 2.78 -3.36 3.05
CA LEU A 115 2.84 -4.01 1.72
C LEU A 115 4.26 -4.00 1.16
N LYS A 116 4.94 -2.84 1.18
CA LYS A 116 6.33 -2.72 0.73
C LYS A 116 7.26 -3.67 1.47
N HIS A 117 7.03 -3.90 2.76
CA HIS A 117 7.82 -4.84 3.55
C HIS A 117 7.55 -6.29 3.15
N LEU A 118 6.28 -6.67 2.97
CA LEU A 118 5.89 -8.01 2.52
C LEU A 118 6.42 -8.33 1.12
N ASP A 119 6.45 -7.37 0.21
CA ASP A 119 7.02 -7.53 -1.13
C ASP A 119 8.54 -7.78 -1.10
N LYS A 120 9.25 -7.22 -0.12
CA LYS A 120 10.69 -7.47 0.09
C LYS A 120 10.95 -8.84 0.71
N MET A 121 10.13 -9.26 1.68
CA MET A 121 10.29 -10.55 2.35
C MET A 121 9.92 -11.72 1.44
N TYR A 122 8.86 -11.55 0.64
CA TYR A 122 8.37 -12.55 -0.29
C TYR A 122 8.24 -11.92 -1.67
N PRO A 123 9.36 -11.75 -2.39
CA PRO A 123 9.30 -11.37 -3.78
C PRO A 123 8.50 -12.45 -4.51
N SER A 124 7.26 -12.14 -4.88
CA SER A 124 6.43 -13.06 -5.64
C SER A 124 7.21 -13.40 -6.91
N GLY A 125 7.51 -14.69 -7.10
CA GLY A 125 8.20 -15.23 -8.28
C GLY A 125 7.38 -15.16 -9.56
N ASN A 126 6.64 -14.07 -9.78
CA ASN A 126 5.84 -13.83 -10.97
C ASN A 126 6.45 -12.69 -11.81
N ASN A 127 7.73 -12.85 -12.13
CA ASN A 127 8.32 -12.33 -13.36
C ASN A 127 8.98 -13.52 -14.06
N GLY A 128 8.18 -14.23 -14.87
CA GLY A 128 8.62 -15.27 -15.78
C GLY A 128 9.48 -14.72 -16.92
N GLY A 129 10.67 -14.23 -16.58
CA GLY A 129 11.73 -13.88 -17.52
C GLY A 129 12.99 -14.60 -17.09
N ALA A 130 13.17 -15.82 -17.59
CA ALA A 130 14.35 -16.63 -17.39
C ALA A 130 15.63 -15.84 -17.74
N HIS A 131 16.40 -15.44 -16.73
CA HIS A 131 17.82 -15.18 -16.94
C HIS A 131 18.56 -16.48 -16.65
N ILE A 132 18.60 -17.35 -17.67
CA ILE A 132 19.59 -18.41 -17.75
C ILE A 132 20.95 -17.72 -17.83
N SER A 133 21.67 -17.68 -16.71
CA SER A 133 23.11 -17.46 -16.71
C SER A 133 23.78 -18.74 -17.21
N VAL A 134 23.90 -18.88 -18.53
CA VAL A 134 24.83 -19.85 -19.13
C VAL A 134 26.24 -19.27 -18.97
N SER A 135 26.96 -19.81 -17.99
CA SER A 135 28.41 -19.80 -17.96
C SER A 135 28.91 -20.63 -19.15
N SER A 136 29.42 -19.98 -20.18
CA SER A 136 30.04 -20.65 -21.33
C SER A 136 31.49 -21.03 -20.99
N SER A 137 31.70 -22.30 -20.69
CA SER A 137 33.02 -22.96 -20.70
C SER A 137 32.87 -24.41 -21.19
N GLN A 138 33.84 -24.85 -22.02
CA GLN A 138 34.02 -26.14 -22.71
C GLN A 138 33.37 -26.22 -24.11
N GLN A 139 34.10 -26.27 -25.24
CA GLN A 139 35.18 -27.16 -25.74
C GLN A 139 34.65 -28.45 -26.40
N GLN A 140 34.98 -28.58 -27.69
CA GLN A 140 35.18 -29.78 -28.53
C GLN A 140 33.98 -30.60 -29.06
N GLY A 141 34.00 -30.85 -30.38
CA GLY A 141 33.35 -32.02 -31.00
C GLY A 141 32.84 -31.84 -32.43
N GLY A 142 33.72 -31.57 -33.40
CA GLY A 142 33.37 -31.65 -34.83
C GLY A 142 33.41 -33.09 -35.34
N MET A 143 32.28 -33.62 -35.80
CA MET A 143 32.16 -34.91 -36.48
C MET A 143 32.04 -34.69 -37.99
N ASP A 144 33.13 -34.93 -38.70
CA ASP A 144 33.17 -35.10 -40.16
C ASP A 144 33.39 -36.58 -40.47
N THR A 145 32.38 -37.27 -40.99
CA THR A 145 32.58 -38.58 -41.63
C THR A 145 31.97 -38.57 -43.03
N LYS A 146 32.84 -38.40 -44.02
CA LYS A 146 32.58 -38.62 -45.43
C LYS A 146 33.02 -40.05 -45.78
N PRO A 147 32.19 -40.90 -46.40
CA PRO A 147 32.65 -42.18 -46.90
C PRO A 147 33.35 -41.99 -48.26
N LYS A 148 34.53 -42.58 -48.43
CA LYS A 148 35.18 -42.74 -49.72
C LYS A 148 35.75 -44.15 -49.85
N ASP A 149 35.28 -44.77 -50.93
CA ASP A 149 35.92 -45.70 -51.84
C ASP A 149 36.57 -47.01 -51.34
N LEU A 150 35.93 -48.04 -51.87
CA LEU A 150 36.33 -49.40 -52.13
C LEU A 150 37.59 -49.47 -53.02
N GLY A 151 38.54 -50.34 -52.68
CA GLY A 151 39.66 -50.68 -53.55
C GLY A 151 40.66 -51.63 -52.89
N ASP A 152 40.57 -52.91 -53.28
CA ASP A 152 41.63 -53.86 -53.66
C ASP A 152 43.01 -53.79 -52.96
N LEU A 153 43.77 -54.85 -52.69
CA LEU A 153 43.76 -56.30 -52.92
C LEU A 153 45.16 -56.74 -52.43
N LYS A 154 45.30 -57.90 -51.76
CA LYS A 154 46.47 -58.79 -51.89
C LYS A 154 46.25 -60.12 -51.16
N LYS A 155 45.91 -61.13 -51.94
CA LYS A 155 46.60 -62.43 -51.93
C LYS A 155 46.98 -62.76 -53.36
#